data_AF-A0A2G7GK66-F1
#
_entry.id   AF-A0A2G7GK66-F1
#
_cell.length_a   1.000
_cell.length_b   1.000
_cell.length_c   1.000
_cell.angle_alpha   90.00
_cell.angle_beta   90.00
_cell.angle_gamma   90.00
#
_symmetry.space_group_name_H-M   'P 1'
#
loop_
_entity.id
_entity.type
_entity.pdbx_description
1 polymer ?
#
loop_
_entity_poly.entity_id
_entity_poly.type
_entity_poly.pdbx_seq_one_letter_code
_entity_poly.pdbx_strand_id
1 'polypeptide(L)' 'MKILREYIAPVIAVIGFLIALAAVSARIFLPSDMAAPAPIEEPTAIPKQAQLLTIDSTVAQNPLQHIPTSSV' A
#
# COMPACT_ATOMS: atom_id res chain seq x y z
N MET A 1 28.70 38.77 -0.03
CA MET A 1 28.88 37.96 1.19
C MET A 1 28.90 36.48 0.81
N LYS A 2 30.09 35.86 0.78
CA LYS A 2 30.28 34.49 0.28
C LYS A 2 29.96 33.39 1.31
N ILE A 3 29.83 33.74 2.59
CA ILE A 3 29.69 32.81 3.72
C ILE A 3 28.58 31.76 3.51
N LEU A 4 27.41 32.18 3.02
CA LEU A 4 26.25 31.28 2.89
C LEU A 4 26.42 30.24 1.76
N ARG A 5 27.23 30.50 0.74
CA ARG A 5 27.41 29.56 -0.37
C ARG A 5 28.73 28.80 -0.29
N GLU A 6 29.73 29.38 0.33
CA GLU A 6 31.08 28.82 0.39
C GLU A 6 31.27 27.85 1.56
N TYR A 7 30.48 27.97 2.63
CA TYR A 7 30.52 27.05 3.77
C TYR A 7 29.28 26.17 3.88
N ILE A 8 28.08 26.74 3.75
CA ILE A 8 26.84 25.97 3.90
C ILE A 8 26.58 25.06 2.70
N ALA A 9 26.83 25.51 1.46
CA ALA A 9 26.62 24.66 0.29
C ALA A 9 27.50 23.38 0.28
N PRO A 10 28.81 23.43 0.56
CA PRO A 10 29.62 22.22 0.63
C PRO A 10 29.22 21.30 1.79
N VAL A 11 28.81 21.85 2.94
CA VAL A 11 28.31 21.02 4.05
C VAL A 11 27.02 20.30 3.68
N ILE A 12 26.06 20.98 3.05
CA ILE A 12 24.82 20.36 2.55
C ILE A 12 25.13 19.30 1.49
N ALA A 13 26.09 19.56 0.59
CA ALA A 13 26.50 18.60 -0.43
C ALA A 13 27.07 17.32 0.20
N VAL A 14 27.91 17.43 1.23
CA VAL A 14 28.45 16.27 1.95
C VAL A 14 27.35 15.51 2.69
N ILE A 15 26.44 16.21 3.37
CA ILE A 15 25.30 15.56 4.05
C ILE A 15 24.41 14.84 3.03
N GLY A 16 24.05 15.50 1.93
CA GLY A 16 23.26 14.90 0.85
C GLY A 16 23.96 13.70 0.22
N PHE A 17 25.28 13.77 0.02
CA PHE A 17 26.09 12.67 -0.46
C PHE A 17 26.08 11.48 0.50
N LEU A 18 26.24 11.70 1.81
CA LEU A 18 26.19 10.63 2.80
C LEU A 18 24.81 9.97 2.86
N ILE A 19 23.73 10.75 2.78
CA ILE A 19 22.36 10.23 2.70
C ILE A 19 22.18 9.40 1.42
N ALA A 20 22.62 9.92 0.27
CA ALA A 20 22.52 9.22 -1.00
C ALA A 20 23.34 7.92 -1.01
N LEU A 21 24.58 7.96 -0.49
CA LEU A 21 25.44 6.80 -0.34
C LEU A 21 24.77 5.75 0.56
N ALA A 22 24.25 6.15 1.72
CA ALA A 22 23.54 5.26 2.63
C ALA A 22 22.26 4.67 1.99
N ALA A 23 21.46 5.48 1.29
CA ALA A 23 20.26 5.02 0.59
C ALA A 23 20.57 4.03 -0.52
N VAL A 24 21.62 4.28 -1.32
CA VAL A 24 22.09 3.38 -2.38
C VAL A 24 22.61 2.07 -1.80
N SER A 25 23.39 2.13 -0.71
CA SER A 25 23.86 0.93 -0.01
C SER A 25 22.71 0.15 0.63
N ALA A 26 21.76 0.85 1.27
CA ALA A 26 20.59 0.24 1.92
C ALA A 26 19.60 -0.33 0.91
N ARG A 27 19.55 0.16 -0.33
CA ARG A 27 18.66 -0.35 -1.38
C ARG A 27 18.84 -1.84 -1.66
N ILE A 28 20.02 -2.40 -1.41
CA ILE A 28 20.29 -3.84 -1.56
C ILE A 28 19.60 -4.65 -0.45
N PHE A 29 19.41 -4.04 0.73
CA PHE A 29 18.79 -4.66 1.89
C PHE A 29 17.30 -4.32 2.04
N LEU A 30 16.81 -3.28 1.37
CA LEU A 30 15.39 -2.94 1.36
C LEU A 30 14.63 -4.02 0.57
N PRO A 31 13.59 -4.66 1.13
CA PRO A 31 12.88 -5.72 0.46
C PRO A 31 12.33 -5.24 -0.88
N SER A 32 12.51 -6.05 -1.92
CA SER A 32 11.99 -5.84 -3.28
C SER A 32 10.48 -5.53 -3.31
N ASP A 33 9.80 -5.81 -2.22
CA ASP A 33 8.38 -5.58 -1.95
C ASP A 33 7.99 -4.10 -1.86
N MET A 34 8.91 -3.19 -1.48
CA MET A 34 8.66 -1.74 -1.59
C MET A 34 9.04 -1.16 -2.96
N ALA A 35 9.68 -1.96 -3.82
CA ALA A 35 9.92 -1.62 -5.22
C ALA A 35 8.75 -2.04 -6.13
N ALA A 36 7.75 -2.73 -5.59
CA ALA A 36 6.51 -3.01 -6.29
C ALA A 36 5.72 -1.69 -6.46
N PRO A 37 5.18 -1.41 -7.66
CA PRO A 37 4.18 -0.36 -7.83
C PRO A 37 3.09 -0.55 -6.77
N ALA A 38 2.77 0.52 -6.04
CA ALA A 38 1.63 0.50 -5.14
C ALA A 38 0.43 -0.06 -5.90
N PRO A 39 -0.35 -0.99 -5.32
CA PRO A 39 -1.45 -1.63 -6.02
C PRO A 39 -2.33 -0.57 -6.71
N ILE A 40 -2.25 -0.52 -8.04
CA ILE A 40 -3.24 0.16 -8.86
C ILE A 40 -4.42 -0.79 -8.96
N GLU A 41 -5.15 -0.91 -7.86
CA GLU A 41 -6.42 -1.58 -7.87
C GLU A 41 -7.34 -0.74 -8.78
N GLU A 42 -7.55 -1.20 -10.02
CA GLU A 42 -8.94 -1.28 -10.47
C GLU A 42 -9.67 -2.06 -9.36
N PRO A 43 -10.77 -1.53 -8.79
CA PRO A 43 -11.32 -1.97 -7.52
C PRO A 43 -11.87 -3.40 -7.65
N THR A 44 -11.00 -4.39 -7.56
CA THR A 44 -11.36 -5.81 -7.60
C THR A 44 -10.71 -6.60 -6.47
N ALA A 45 -9.87 -5.98 -5.63
CA ALA A 45 -9.46 -6.56 -4.37
C ALA A 45 -10.36 -6.03 -3.24
N ILE A 46 -11.62 -6.45 -3.22
CA ILE A 46 -12.36 -6.44 -1.94
C ILE A 46 -11.65 -7.49 -1.07
N PRO A 47 -11.05 -7.12 0.09
CA PRO A 47 -10.53 -8.11 1.01
C PRO A 47 -11.70 -9.03 1.37
N LYS A 48 -11.53 -10.33 1.18
CA LYS A 48 -12.56 -11.35 1.43
C LYS A 48 -13.22 -11.22 2.82
N GLN A 49 -12.51 -10.57 3.75
CA GLN A 49 -12.96 -10.19 5.09
C GLN A 49 -14.05 -9.10 5.10
N ALA A 50 -14.01 -8.11 4.19
CA ALA A 50 -15.07 -7.10 4.05
C ALA A 50 -16.32 -7.67 3.38
N GLN A 51 -16.16 -8.64 2.47
CA GLN A 51 -17.28 -9.34 1.86
C GLN A 51 -18.04 -10.17 2.90
N LEU A 52 -17.35 -10.76 3.89
CA LEU A 52 -17.94 -11.60 4.94
C LEU A 52 -18.90 -10.83 5.88
N LEU A 53 -18.68 -9.53 6.08
CA LEU A 53 -19.57 -8.65 6.86
C LEU A 53 -20.82 -8.22 6.09
N THR A 54 -20.74 -8.12 4.75
CA THR A 54 -21.89 -7.74 3.91
C THR A 54 -22.86 -8.90 3.71
N ILE A 55 -22.37 -10.15 3.59
CA ILE A 55 -23.25 -11.32 3.37
C ILE A 55 -24.19 -11.56 4.54
N ASP A 56 -23.72 -11.38 5.78
CA ASP A 56 -24.53 -11.59 6.99
C ASP A 56 -25.68 -10.58 7.10
N SER A 57 -25.48 -9.37 6.57
CA SER A 57 -26.51 -8.32 6.55
C SER A 57 -27.56 -8.54 5.46
N THR A 58 -27.21 -9.25 4.36
CA THR A 58 -28.15 -9.55 3.26
C THR A 58 -29.02 -10.79 3.52
N VAL A 59 -28.54 -11.72 4.35
CA VAL A 59 -29.30 -12.92 4.76
C VAL A 59 -30.39 -12.56 5.79
N ALA A 60 -30.18 -11.53 6.62
CA ALA A 60 -31.19 -11.05 7.56
C ALA A 60 -32.32 -10.24 6.89
N GLN A 61 -32.14 -9.76 5.65
CA GLN A 61 -33.06 -8.85 4.96
C GLN A 61 -33.97 -9.54 3.93
N ASN A 62 -34.17 -10.86 3.99
CA ASN A 62 -35.24 -11.51 3.23
C ASN A 62 -36.08 -12.42 4.14
N PRO A 63 -37.12 -11.89 4.80
CA PRO A 63 -37.96 -12.67 5.69
C PRO A 63 -39.03 -13.49 4.96
N LEU A 64 -38.92 -13.80 3.66
CA LEU A 64 -39.96 -14.56 2.96
C LEU A 64 -39.40 -15.66 2.03
N GLN A 65 -39.23 -16.84 2.64
CA GLN A 65 -39.75 -18.14 2.16
C GLN A 65 -39.09 -18.72 0.89
N HIS A 66 -38.12 -19.63 0.96
CA HIS A 66 -38.29 -21.06 1.30
C HIS A 66 -39.53 -21.72 0.67
N ILE A 67 -39.39 -22.31 -0.52
CA ILE A 67 -39.92 -23.66 -0.82
C ILE A 67 -38.98 -24.36 -1.82
N PRO A 68 -38.19 -25.37 -1.43
CA PRO A 68 -37.57 -26.29 -2.36
C PRO A 68 -38.55 -27.43 -2.66
N THR A 69 -39.03 -27.56 -3.90
CA THR A 69 -39.65 -28.81 -4.37
C THR A 69 -38.93 -29.32 -5.60
N SER A 70 -38.01 -30.23 -5.30
CA SER A 70 -37.52 -31.29 -6.16
C SER A 70 -38.64 -32.30 -6.46
N SER A 71 -38.53 -32.94 -7.63
CA SER A 71 -39.07 -34.27 -8.02
C SER A 71 -40.25 -34.33 -9.02
N VAL A 72 -39.98 -35.11 -10.08
CA VAL A 72 -40.78 -35.67 -11.19
C VAL A 72 -40.89 -34.84 -12.47
#